data_AF-A0A8K0CVR3-F1
#
_entry.id   AF-A0A8K0CVR3-F1
#
_cell.length_a   1.000
_cell.length_b   1.000
_cell.length_c   1.000
_cell.angle_alpha   90.00
_cell.angle_beta   90.00
_cell.angle_gamma   90.00
#
_symmetry.space_group_name_H-M   'P 1'
#
loop_
_entity.id
_entity.type
_entity.pdbx_description
1 polymer ?
#
loop_
_entity_poly.entity_id
_entity_poly.type
_entity_poly.pdbx_seq_one_letter_code
_entity_poly.pdbx_strand_id
1 'polypeptide(L)'
;MATKAGSKDPKLETVRDNNVPALPDTYEILEDLITIPKIHPACLYYTEEGYLLLQNICLLLSGTKSTYLYAGWEDFGIKLGLEPIIIKAIKYSLHMEDPASYVFLAYIQKEDATVENILFSLYEIKRHDILLEIKDLARKASDSILRKFNTDNTNKGIIKPVVVPSGPFIFKNFSKSIQGSTNTKLVTESLQRSIPHTCQTKTDSKGRYTKTILLTYSNDADDFVKELLVRLRKPRGNAKLGILVLHEQQHKLSLCPEEFIYECFEQINYVFPIITKQYLEQITSNTNNTTNFSPLENPDHKYVKYIYRLINAHYLGNGCKNTKVRCIIPDGMVTNILKHPITKHSLFQIWIRLNKIDTLIDAILNLKV
;
A
#
# COMPACT_ATOMS: atom_id res chain seq x y z
N MET A 1 -13.63 -36.72 -50.38
CA MET A 1 -14.24 -35.47 -49.85
C MET A 1 -13.11 -34.52 -49.50
N ALA A 2 -12.88 -33.50 -50.33
CA ALA A 2 -11.85 -32.49 -50.09
C ALA A 2 -12.41 -31.41 -49.16
N THR A 3 -11.79 -31.22 -48.00
CA THR A 3 -12.08 -30.11 -47.08
C THR A 3 -11.64 -28.80 -47.72
N LYS A 4 -12.59 -27.89 -47.92
CA LYS A 4 -12.40 -26.50 -48.38
C LYS A 4 -11.30 -25.82 -47.56
N ALA A 5 -10.24 -25.39 -48.25
CA ALA A 5 -9.34 -24.37 -47.73
C ALA A 5 -10.15 -23.10 -47.45
N GLY A 6 -10.04 -22.58 -46.23
CA GLY A 6 -10.75 -21.36 -45.82
C GLY A 6 -10.42 -20.21 -46.77
N SER A 7 -11.45 -19.56 -47.28
CA SER A 7 -11.33 -18.32 -48.07
C SER A 7 -10.59 -17.27 -47.24
N LYS A 8 -9.35 -16.95 -47.64
CA LYS A 8 -8.56 -15.88 -47.03
C LYS A 8 -9.23 -14.54 -47.34
N ASP A 9 -9.41 -13.69 -46.34
CA ASP A 9 -10.00 -12.36 -46.50
C ASP A 9 -9.04 -11.46 -47.30
N PRO A 10 -9.42 -10.98 -48.49
CA PRO A 10 -8.56 -10.18 -49.34
C PRO A 10 -8.07 -8.89 -48.67
N LYS A 11 -8.83 -8.33 -47.71
CA LYS A 11 -8.46 -7.14 -46.94
C LYS A 11 -7.34 -7.42 -45.94
N LEU A 12 -7.31 -8.62 -45.37
CA LEU A 12 -6.25 -9.03 -44.45
C LEU A 12 -4.95 -9.37 -45.20
N GLU A 13 -5.06 -9.93 -46.41
CA GLU A 13 -3.88 -10.17 -47.24
C GLU A 13 -3.27 -8.86 -47.76
N THR A 14 -4.08 -7.83 -48.07
CA THR A 14 -3.53 -6.49 -48.41
C THR A 14 -2.77 -5.84 -47.26
N VAL A 15 -3.16 -6.08 -46.00
CA VAL A 15 -2.42 -5.61 -44.82
C VAL A 15 -1.11 -6.38 -44.62
N ARG A 16 -1.05 -7.66 -45.04
CA ARG A 16 0.17 -8.48 -44.98
C ARG A 16 1.16 -8.16 -46.10
N ASP A 17 0.65 -7.83 -47.28
CA ASP A 17 1.45 -7.50 -48.48
C ASP A 17 1.97 -6.06 -48.47
N ASN A 18 1.35 -5.17 -47.70
CA ASN A 18 1.91 -3.85 -47.45
C ASN A 18 3.17 -4.01 -46.61
N ASN A 19 4.32 -3.62 -47.17
CA ASN A 19 5.63 -3.54 -46.52
C ASN A 19 5.51 -2.94 -45.11
N VAL A 20 5.28 -3.81 -44.11
CA VAL A 20 5.27 -3.43 -42.71
C VAL A 20 6.68 -2.91 -42.44
N PRO A 21 6.83 -1.64 -42.03
CA PRO A 21 8.13 -1.11 -41.67
C PRO A 21 8.81 -2.07 -40.69
N ALA A 22 10.10 -2.34 -40.88
CA ALA A 22 10.85 -3.15 -39.94
C ALA A 22 10.60 -2.61 -38.52
N LEU A 23 10.36 -3.51 -37.56
CA LEU A 23 10.13 -3.12 -36.18
C LEU A 23 11.29 -2.22 -35.73
N PRO A 24 11.00 -1.07 -35.08
CA PRO A 24 12.05 -0.15 -34.68
C PRO A 24 13.03 -0.87 -33.76
N ASP A 25 14.33 -0.67 -33.97
CA ASP A 25 15.34 -1.23 -33.08
C ASP A 25 15.29 -0.52 -31.72
N THR A 26 14.73 -1.20 -30.73
CA THR A 26 14.57 -0.70 -29.38
C THR A 26 15.89 -0.50 -28.64
N TYR A 27 16.97 -1.15 -29.11
CA TYR A 27 18.30 -0.93 -28.58
C TYR A 27 18.89 0.40 -29.07
N GLU A 28 18.70 0.75 -30.34
CA GLU A 28 19.08 2.09 -30.85
C GLU A 28 18.33 3.21 -30.12
N ILE A 29 17.04 3.00 -29.83
CA ILE A 29 16.24 3.94 -29.02
C ILE A 29 16.81 4.06 -27.60
N LEU A 30 17.20 2.94 -26.98
CA LEU A 30 17.83 2.97 -25.66
C LEU A 30 19.15 3.72 -25.72
N GLU A 31 20.03 3.42 -26.68
CA GLU A 31 21.32 4.10 -26.85
C GLU A 31 21.16 5.62 -27.01
N ASP A 32 20.18 6.06 -27.82
CA ASP A 32 19.86 7.47 -27.96
C ASP A 32 19.38 8.09 -26.63
N LEU A 33 18.51 7.41 -25.89
CA LEU A 33 17.97 7.91 -24.62
C LEU A 33 19.00 7.92 -23.48
N ILE A 34 20.01 7.04 -23.48
CA ILE A 34 21.06 7.05 -22.45
C ILE A 34 22.17 8.06 -22.74
N THR A 35 22.21 8.68 -23.93
CA THR A 35 23.08 9.84 -24.18
C THR A 35 22.68 11.07 -23.35
N ILE A 36 21.48 11.04 -22.76
CA ILE A 36 20.98 12.04 -21.81
C ILE A 36 21.93 12.14 -20.61
N PRO A 37 22.22 13.35 -20.09
CA PRO A 37 23.03 13.52 -18.89
C PRO A 37 22.52 12.68 -17.71
N LYS A 38 23.41 12.27 -16.80
CA LYS A 38 23.03 11.51 -15.61
C LYS A 38 22.09 12.31 -14.72
N ILE A 39 20.80 12.05 -14.84
CA ILE A 39 19.73 12.72 -14.10
C ILE A 39 19.23 11.78 -13.01
N HIS A 40 19.12 12.31 -11.79
CA HIS A 40 18.46 11.64 -10.68
C HIS A 40 16.95 11.62 -10.92
N PRO A 41 16.24 10.49 -10.78
CA PRO A 41 14.83 10.38 -11.14
C PRO A 41 13.91 11.30 -10.33
N ALA A 42 14.33 11.74 -9.15
CA ALA A 42 13.60 12.77 -8.39
C ALA A 42 13.36 14.06 -9.18
N CYS A 43 14.22 14.41 -10.15
CA CYS A 43 14.02 15.57 -11.02
C CYS A 43 12.72 15.48 -11.83
N LEU A 44 12.23 14.28 -12.14
CA LEU A 44 11.00 14.05 -12.90
C LEU A 44 9.77 14.66 -12.21
N TYR A 45 9.75 14.73 -10.88
CA TYR A 45 8.63 15.30 -10.11
C TYR A 45 8.55 16.83 -10.18
N TYR A 46 9.57 17.50 -10.73
CA TYR A 46 9.68 18.95 -10.72
C TYR A 46 9.41 19.59 -12.08
N THR A 47 9.27 18.83 -13.17
CA THR A 47 8.89 19.36 -14.49
C THR A 47 7.58 18.71 -14.95
N GLU A 48 6.79 19.43 -15.73
CA GLU A 48 5.54 18.89 -16.27
C GLU A 48 5.81 17.68 -17.18
N GLU A 49 6.78 17.80 -18.08
CA GLU A 49 7.17 16.72 -18.97
C GLU A 49 7.78 15.53 -18.22
N GLY A 50 8.54 15.78 -17.14
CA GLY A 50 9.08 14.73 -16.29
C GLY A 50 7.99 13.98 -15.53
N TYR A 51 6.98 14.70 -15.05
CA TYR A 51 5.85 14.09 -14.36
C TYR A 51 4.97 13.29 -15.32
N LEU A 52 4.73 13.79 -16.54
CA LEU A 52 4.05 13.06 -17.60
C LEU A 52 4.82 11.79 -18.02
N LEU A 53 6.16 11.87 -18.09
CA LEU A 53 7.00 10.69 -18.36
C LEU A 53 6.78 9.62 -17.29
N LEU A 54 6.86 10.01 -16.02
CA LEU A 54 6.63 9.12 -14.89
C LEU A 54 5.23 8.48 -14.94
N GLN A 55 4.19 9.29 -15.16
CA GLN A 55 2.81 8.81 -15.26
C GLN A 55 2.62 7.79 -16.38
N ASN A 56 3.19 8.03 -17.57
CA ASN A 56 3.10 7.10 -18.69
C ASN A 56 3.79 5.76 -18.38
N ILE A 57 4.98 5.80 -17.78
CA ILE A 57 5.68 4.56 -17.39
C ILE A 57 4.85 3.80 -16.36
N CYS A 58 4.35 4.47 -15.32
CA CYS A 58 3.51 3.83 -14.30
C CYS A 58 2.26 3.20 -14.91
N LEU A 59 1.55 3.93 -15.77
CA LEU A 59 0.35 3.47 -16.45
C LEU A 59 0.61 2.18 -17.25
N LEU A 60 1.71 2.13 -18.00
CA LEU A 60 2.04 0.98 -18.84
C LEU A 60 2.57 -0.22 -18.04
N LEU A 61 3.28 0.02 -16.94
CA LEU A 61 3.78 -1.02 -16.04
C LEU A 61 2.64 -1.66 -15.23
N SER A 62 1.78 -0.84 -14.63
CA SER A 62 0.69 -1.30 -13.76
C SER A 62 -0.56 -1.71 -14.52
N GLY A 63 -0.81 -1.10 -15.68
CA GLY A 63 -1.93 -1.46 -16.57
C GLY A 63 -1.76 -2.81 -17.26
N THR A 64 -0.54 -3.36 -17.28
CA THR A 64 -0.24 -4.68 -17.84
C THR A 64 -0.04 -5.69 -16.71
N LYS A 65 -0.94 -6.67 -16.60
CA LYS A 65 -0.80 -7.73 -15.59
C LYS A 65 0.47 -8.54 -15.87
N SER A 66 1.29 -8.76 -14.83
CA SER A 66 2.44 -9.68 -14.93
C SER A 66 1.95 -11.07 -15.34
N THR A 67 2.53 -11.60 -16.42
CA THR A 67 2.25 -12.94 -16.95
C THR A 67 3.57 -13.60 -17.33
N TYR A 68 3.55 -14.88 -17.68
CA TYR A 68 4.74 -15.57 -18.19
C TYR A 68 5.35 -14.93 -19.45
N LEU A 69 4.62 -14.06 -20.16
CA LEU A 69 5.07 -13.33 -21.35
C LEU A 69 5.49 -11.89 -21.08
N TYR A 70 5.00 -11.28 -19.99
CA TYR A 70 5.16 -9.85 -19.73
C TYR A 70 5.55 -9.59 -18.29
N ALA A 71 6.68 -8.93 -18.11
CA ALA A 71 7.15 -8.46 -16.81
C ALA A 71 6.29 -7.28 -16.30
N GLY A 72 5.91 -7.36 -15.03
CA GLY A 72 5.11 -6.33 -14.36
C GLY A 72 5.96 -5.34 -13.57
N TRP A 73 5.28 -4.49 -12.80
CA TRP A 73 5.93 -3.53 -11.91
C TRP A 73 6.80 -4.21 -10.83
N GLU A 74 6.45 -5.44 -10.41
CA GLU A 74 7.27 -6.20 -9.44
C GLU A 74 8.64 -6.55 -10.02
N ASP A 75 8.67 -7.12 -11.21
CA ASP A 75 9.89 -7.48 -11.93
C ASP A 75 10.75 -6.24 -12.22
N PHE A 76 10.09 -5.15 -12.59
CA PHE A 76 10.73 -3.85 -12.78
C PHE A 76 11.39 -3.33 -11.49
N GLY A 77 10.69 -3.36 -10.36
CA GLY A 77 11.23 -2.92 -9.07
C GLY A 77 12.40 -3.79 -8.60
N ILE A 78 12.31 -5.12 -8.78
CA ILE A 78 13.43 -6.04 -8.51
C ILE A 78 14.63 -5.67 -9.39
N LYS A 79 14.39 -5.35 -10.67
CA LYS A 79 15.46 -5.02 -11.62
C LYS A 79 16.16 -3.70 -11.30
N LEU A 80 15.41 -2.71 -10.80
CA LEU A 80 15.94 -1.48 -10.18
C LEU A 80 16.72 -1.74 -8.87
N GLY A 81 16.82 -3.00 -8.44
CA GLY A 81 17.50 -3.44 -7.24
C GLY A 81 16.74 -3.11 -5.95
N LEU A 82 15.42 -2.95 -6.00
CA LEU A 82 14.63 -2.85 -4.78
C LEU A 82 14.59 -4.20 -4.07
N GLU A 83 14.63 -4.14 -2.74
CA GLU A 83 14.61 -5.37 -1.95
C GLU A 83 13.25 -6.07 -2.01
N PRO A 84 13.22 -7.41 -1.95
CA PRO A 84 11.96 -8.16 -1.96
C PRO A 84 10.97 -7.74 -0.87
N ILE A 85 11.46 -7.25 0.27
CA ILE A 85 10.61 -6.72 1.35
C ILE A 85 9.89 -5.44 0.94
N ILE A 86 10.56 -4.56 0.19
CA ILE A 86 9.96 -3.34 -0.37
C ILE A 86 8.92 -3.72 -1.41
N ILE A 87 9.22 -4.68 -2.31
CA ILE A 87 8.25 -5.15 -3.32
C ILE A 87 7.00 -5.75 -2.67
N LYS A 88 7.17 -6.57 -1.61
CA LYS A 88 6.04 -7.09 -0.83
C LYS A 88 5.25 -5.98 -0.13
N ALA A 89 5.93 -5.01 0.45
CA ALA A 89 5.27 -3.87 1.09
C ALA A 89 4.45 -3.04 0.09
N ILE A 90 4.98 -2.80 -1.11
CA ILE A 90 4.23 -2.16 -2.19
C ILE A 90 3.01 -3.00 -2.57
N LYS A 91 3.21 -4.32 -2.74
CA LYS A 91 2.16 -5.26 -3.17
C LYS A 91 1.01 -5.41 -2.18
N TYR A 92 1.31 -5.37 -0.89
CA TYR A 92 0.37 -5.77 0.16
C TYR A 92 0.00 -4.66 1.14
N SER A 93 0.80 -3.59 1.23
CA SER A 93 0.65 -2.58 2.28
C SER A 93 0.50 -1.15 1.75
N LEU A 94 0.86 -0.86 0.50
CA LEU A 94 0.82 0.49 -0.09
C LEU A 94 -0.12 0.53 -1.31
N HIS A 95 -1.43 0.62 -1.05
CA HIS A 95 -2.48 0.56 -2.10
C HIS A 95 -3.11 1.93 -2.44
N MET A 96 -2.59 3.03 -1.89
CA MET A 96 -3.21 4.35 -2.04
C MET A 96 -2.95 4.97 -3.41
N GLU A 97 -1.90 4.52 -4.10
CA GLU A 97 -1.49 4.96 -5.43
C GLU A 97 -1.12 3.74 -6.28
N ASP A 98 -0.82 4.01 -7.54
CA ASP A 98 -0.31 3.02 -8.49
C ASP A 98 0.95 2.31 -7.94
N PRO A 99 1.04 0.98 -8.00
CA PRO A 99 2.18 0.26 -7.42
C PRO A 99 3.51 0.56 -8.13
N ALA A 100 3.50 0.87 -9.43
CA ALA A 100 4.69 1.34 -10.11
C ALA A 100 5.11 2.74 -9.62
N SER A 101 4.16 3.62 -9.25
CA SER A 101 4.47 4.90 -8.59
C SER A 101 5.26 4.69 -7.29
N TYR A 102 4.86 3.71 -6.48
CA TYR A 102 5.59 3.37 -5.25
C TYR A 102 6.96 2.75 -5.52
N VAL A 103 7.13 2.00 -6.60
CA VAL A 103 8.45 1.52 -7.04
C VAL A 103 9.37 2.70 -7.34
N PHE A 104 8.89 3.73 -8.05
CA PHE A 104 9.67 4.94 -8.29
C PHE A 104 9.98 5.69 -6.99
N LEU A 105 8.98 5.88 -6.11
CA LEU A 105 9.18 6.55 -4.82
C LEU A 105 10.19 5.82 -3.91
N ALA A 106 10.27 4.49 -4.00
CA ALA A 106 11.28 3.70 -3.32
C ALA A 106 12.65 3.84 -3.99
N TYR A 107 12.68 3.78 -5.33
CA TYR A 107 13.92 3.84 -6.10
C TYR A 107 14.63 5.19 -5.95
N ILE A 108 13.90 6.31 -5.96
CA ILE A 108 14.48 7.65 -5.82
C ILE A 108 15.14 7.89 -4.46
N GLN A 109 14.96 7.01 -3.46
CA GLN A 109 15.65 7.12 -2.18
C GLN A 109 17.10 6.62 -2.26
N LYS A 110 17.51 5.94 -3.33
CA LYS A 110 18.89 5.48 -3.53
C LYS A 110 19.80 6.62 -4.00
N GLU A 111 21.01 6.69 -3.45
CA GLU A 111 21.97 7.77 -3.77
C GLU A 111 22.48 7.74 -5.21
N ASP A 112 22.53 6.56 -5.83
CA ASP A 112 22.99 6.30 -7.19
C ASP A 112 21.84 6.12 -8.19
N ALA A 113 20.61 6.46 -7.81
CA ALA A 113 19.46 6.37 -8.69
C ALA A 113 19.62 7.28 -9.91
N THR A 114 19.39 6.73 -11.11
CA THR A 114 19.43 7.48 -12.38
C THR A 114 18.25 7.14 -13.28
N VAL A 115 17.85 8.08 -14.13
CA VAL A 115 16.87 7.84 -15.19
C VAL A 115 17.39 6.81 -16.20
N GLU A 116 18.70 6.81 -16.45
CA GLU A 116 19.39 5.78 -17.25
C GLU A 116 19.11 4.36 -16.73
N ASN A 117 19.25 4.12 -15.42
CA ASN A 117 18.96 2.83 -14.81
C ASN A 117 17.49 2.41 -14.94
N ILE A 118 16.56 3.37 -14.96
CA ILE A 118 15.14 3.12 -15.25
C ILE A 118 14.96 2.59 -16.68
N LEU A 119 15.58 3.25 -17.65
CA LEU A 119 15.50 2.86 -19.06
C LEU A 119 16.14 1.50 -19.33
N PHE A 120 17.34 1.25 -18.76
CA PHE A 120 17.98 -0.07 -18.84
C PHE A 120 17.13 -1.15 -18.18
N SER A 121 16.54 -0.87 -17.02
CA SER A 121 15.69 -1.84 -16.34
C SER A 121 14.47 -2.21 -17.19
N LEU A 122 13.83 -1.24 -17.86
CA LEU A 122 12.72 -1.48 -18.80
C LEU A 122 13.15 -2.36 -19.98
N TYR A 123 14.33 -2.09 -20.55
CA TYR A 123 14.90 -2.89 -21.63
C TYR A 123 15.14 -4.34 -21.17
N GLU A 124 15.80 -4.53 -20.02
CA GLU A 124 16.16 -5.86 -19.54
C GLU A 124 14.96 -6.72 -19.12
N ILE A 125 13.87 -6.11 -18.64
CA ILE A 125 12.61 -6.82 -18.40
C ILE A 125 11.77 -7.02 -19.67
N LYS A 126 12.34 -6.71 -20.85
CA LYS A 126 11.72 -6.86 -22.18
C LYS A 126 10.45 -6.03 -22.38
N ARG A 127 10.32 -4.90 -21.67
CA ARG A 127 9.22 -3.94 -21.85
C ARG A 127 9.57 -2.89 -22.90
N HIS A 128 9.87 -3.38 -24.10
CA HIS A 128 10.27 -2.57 -25.26
C HIS A 128 9.12 -1.70 -25.77
N ASP A 129 7.88 -2.13 -25.53
CA ASP A 129 6.66 -1.37 -25.77
C ASP A 129 6.68 -0.03 -25.03
N ILE A 130 7.13 -0.02 -23.78
CA ILE A 130 7.22 1.20 -22.97
C ILE A 130 8.29 2.14 -23.55
N LEU A 131 9.47 1.61 -23.90
CA LEU A 131 10.54 2.42 -24.47
C LEU A 131 10.13 3.11 -25.78
N LEU A 132 9.39 2.41 -26.63
CA LEU A 132 8.85 2.96 -27.88
C LEU A 132 7.87 4.10 -27.63
N GLU A 133 6.98 3.92 -26.65
CA GLU A 133 5.93 4.89 -26.32
C GLU A 133 6.52 6.17 -25.67
N ILE A 134 7.53 6.03 -24.80
CA ILE A 134 8.04 7.15 -24.02
C ILE A 134 9.18 7.92 -24.67
N LYS A 135 9.78 7.45 -25.77
CA LYS A 135 11.03 7.99 -26.32
C LYS A 135 11.01 9.52 -26.53
N ASP A 136 9.95 10.06 -27.12
CA ASP A 136 9.87 11.49 -27.43
C ASP A 136 9.59 12.32 -26.17
N LEU A 137 8.83 11.76 -25.23
CA LEU A 137 8.54 12.38 -23.95
C LEU A 137 9.78 12.39 -23.05
N ALA A 138 10.60 11.34 -23.10
CA ALA A 138 11.85 11.24 -22.35
C ALA A 138 12.86 12.31 -22.79
N ARG A 139 12.99 12.56 -24.10
CA ARG A 139 13.82 13.66 -24.62
C ARG A 139 13.32 15.02 -24.13
N LYS A 140 12.01 15.29 -24.26
CA LYS A 140 11.39 16.53 -23.78
C LYS A 140 11.59 16.73 -22.27
N ALA A 141 11.42 15.67 -21.48
CA ALA A 141 11.62 15.71 -20.04
C ALA A 141 13.07 16.04 -19.69
N SER A 142 14.03 15.42 -20.36
CA SER A 142 15.46 15.74 -20.21
C SER A 142 15.74 17.21 -20.49
N ASP A 143 15.30 17.73 -21.63
CA ASP A 143 15.53 19.13 -22.00
C ASP A 143 14.93 20.10 -20.97
N SER A 144 13.70 19.84 -20.51
CA SER A 144 13.05 20.62 -19.47
C SER A 144 13.80 20.58 -18.14
N ILE A 145 14.33 19.42 -17.76
CA ILE A 145 15.11 19.25 -16.52
C ILE A 145 16.44 19.99 -16.63
N LEU A 146 17.15 19.87 -17.75
CA LEU A 146 18.41 20.58 -17.97
C LEU A 146 18.19 22.09 -17.91
N ARG A 147 17.14 22.61 -18.55
CA ARG A 147 16.77 24.04 -18.44
C ARG A 147 16.48 24.47 -17.01
N LYS A 148 15.78 23.64 -16.23
CA LYS A 148 15.35 23.97 -14.86
C LYS A 148 16.47 23.87 -13.82
N PHE A 149 17.36 22.90 -13.96
CA PHE A 149 18.40 22.59 -12.99
C PHE A 149 19.80 23.07 -13.41
N ASN A 150 19.90 23.84 -14.51
CA ASN A 150 21.12 24.56 -14.90
C ASN A 150 21.58 25.51 -13.79
N THR A 151 22.45 24.99 -12.93
CA THR A 151 23.26 25.74 -11.96
C THR A 151 24.69 25.30 -12.16
N ASP A 152 25.62 26.25 -12.07
CA ASP A 152 27.05 26.19 -12.37
C ASP A 152 27.89 25.17 -11.55
N ASN A 153 27.27 24.11 -11.04
CA ASN A 153 27.87 23.02 -10.27
C ASN A 153 27.98 21.72 -11.09
N THR A 154 28.34 21.81 -12.36
CA THR A 154 28.70 20.65 -13.20
C THR A 154 30.10 20.11 -12.84
N ASN A 155 30.32 19.84 -11.56
CA ASN A 155 31.37 18.92 -11.13
C ASN A 155 30.88 17.48 -11.35
N LYS A 156 30.92 17.00 -12.60
CA LYS A 156 30.87 15.57 -13.03
C LYS A 156 29.94 14.62 -12.24
N GLY A 157 28.81 15.11 -11.75
CA GLY A 157 27.92 14.38 -10.83
C GLY A 157 26.51 14.20 -11.41
N ILE A 158 25.73 13.32 -10.78
CA ILE A 158 24.31 13.11 -11.11
C ILE A 158 23.55 14.43 -10.82
N ILE A 159 22.81 14.93 -11.82
CA ILE A 159 21.92 16.10 -11.69
C ILE A 159 20.78 15.72 -10.74
N LYS A 160 20.67 16.41 -9.60
CA LYS A 160 19.70 16.08 -8.56
C LYS A 160 18.99 17.33 -8.01
N PRO A 161 17.72 17.23 -7.61
CA PRO A 161 17.04 18.34 -6.95
C PRO A 161 17.55 18.52 -5.51
N VAL A 162 17.38 19.72 -4.96
CA VAL A 162 17.74 20.04 -3.57
C VAL A 162 16.95 19.19 -2.58
N VAL A 163 15.70 18.89 -2.91
CA VAL A 163 14.80 18.07 -2.10
C VAL A 163 14.42 16.85 -2.92
N VAL A 164 14.56 15.66 -2.33
CA VAL A 164 14.04 14.42 -2.91
C VAL A 164 12.65 14.17 -2.33
N PRO A 165 11.62 13.88 -3.15
CA PRO A 165 10.31 13.51 -2.66
C PRO A 165 10.40 12.39 -1.62
N SER A 166 9.74 12.59 -0.48
CA SER A 166 9.81 11.61 0.61
C SER A 166 8.87 10.45 0.34
N GLY A 167 9.42 9.24 0.32
CA GLY A 167 8.65 8.00 0.38
C GLY A 167 8.35 7.53 1.81
N PRO A 168 7.43 6.57 1.96
CA PRO A 168 7.23 5.79 3.19
C PRO A 168 8.56 5.37 3.85
N PHE A 169 8.60 5.33 5.18
CA PHE A 169 9.83 5.02 5.95
C PHE A 169 10.48 3.69 5.57
N ILE A 170 9.69 2.69 5.18
CA ILE A 170 10.19 1.38 4.72
C ILE A 170 11.10 1.48 3.50
N PHE A 171 11.05 2.58 2.74
CA PHE A 171 11.91 2.82 1.59
C PHE A 171 13.28 3.42 1.96
N LYS A 172 13.46 3.94 3.19
CA LYS A 172 14.65 4.70 3.58
C LYS A 172 15.74 3.89 4.30
N ASN A 173 15.50 2.61 4.66
CA ASN A 173 16.26 1.96 5.74
C ASN A 173 16.92 0.58 5.48
N PHE A 174 17.17 0.15 4.24
CA PHE A 174 17.83 -1.16 4.04
C PHE A 174 19.22 -1.14 3.38
N SER A 175 19.63 -0.04 2.76
CA SER A 175 20.89 0.02 2.00
C SER A 175 22.18 0.09 2.83
N LYS A 176 22.12 0.22 4.17
CA LYS A 176 23.33 0.45 5.01
C LYS A 176 23.82 -0.75 5.82
N SER A 177 23.19 -1.92 5.76
CA SER A 177 23.56 -3.04 6.67
C SER A 177 24.22 -4.26 6.03
N ILE A 178 24.50 -4.30 4.73
CA ILE A 178 25.14 -5.47 4.11
C ILE A 178 26.30 -5.03 3.20
N GLN A 179 27.32 -4.41 3.80
CA GLN A 179 28.67 -4.47 3.27
C GLN A 179 29.57 -5.09 4.33
N GLY A 180 29.67 -6.40 4.26
CA GLY A 180 30.56 -7.20 5.10
C GLY A 180 30.21 -8.67 4.95
N SER A 181 31.14 -9.44 4.39
CA SER A 181 31.11 -10.90 4.24
C SER A 181 30.38 -11.46 3.00
N THR A 182 31.14 -11.51 1.91
CA THR A 182 31.10 -12.55 0.88
C THR A 182 31.07 -13.96 1.49
N ASN A 183 30.04 -14.74 1.16
CA ASN A 183 30.19 -16.07 0.54
C ASN A 183 28.82 -16.71 0.31
N THR A 184 28.50 -16.86 -0.97
CA THR A 184 27.46 -17.74 -1.49
C THR A 184 27.81 -19.19 -1.21
N LYS A 185 27.03 -19.86 -0.36
CA LYS A 185 26.71 -21.29 -0.49
C LYS A 185 25.36 -21.56 0.18
N LEU A 186 24.39 -21.91 -0.65
CA LEU A 186 23.14 -22.55 -0.26
C LEU A 186 23.41 -23.67 0.75
N VAL A 187 22.85 -23.56 1.95
CA VAL A 187 22.27 -24.70 2.67
C VAL A 187 21.02 -24.21 3.39
N THR A 188 19.90 -24.49 2.73
CA THR A 188 18.54 -24.54 3.22
C THR A 188 18.45 -25.51 4.42
N GLU A 189 18.84 -25.14 5.64
CA GLU A 189 18.62 -26.04 6.80
C GLU A 189 18.72 -25.42 8.22
N SER A 190 18.67 -24.10 8.40
CA SER A 190 18.82 -23.52 9.76
C SER A 190 17.82 -22.42 10.16
N LEU A 191 16.61 -22.41 9.58
CA LEU A 191 15.47 -21.64 10.14
C LEU A 191 14.67 -22.43 11.19
N GLN A 192 15.05 -23.67 11.49
CA GLN A 192 14.63 -24.40 12.69
C GLN A 192 15.71 -24.32 13.76
N ARG A 193 15.93 -23.12 14.31
CA ARG A 193 16.48 -22.97 15.65
C ARG A 193 15.92 -21.71 16.30
N SER A 194 14.74 -21.92 16.89
CA SER A 194 14.33 -21.35 18.17
C SER A 194 14.67 -19.88 18.40
N ILE A 195 13.85 -18.99 17.81
CA ILE A 195 13.46 -17.76 18.51
C ILE A 195 12.34 -18.18 19.47
N PRO A 196 12.39 -17.85 20.77
CA PRO A 196 11.34 -18.26 21.70
C PRO A 196 10.02 -17.60 21.28
N HIS A 197 9.13 -18.42 20.73
CA HIS A 197 7.70 -18.17 20.68
C HIS A 197 7.18 -18.06 22.11
N THR A 198 7.33 -16.88 22.72
CA THR A 198 6.69 -16.60 24.01
C THR A 198 6.68 -15.11 24.30
N CYS A 199 5.64 -14.44 23.84
CA CYS A 199 5.01 -13.42 24.69
C CYS A 199 4.16 -14.18 25.73
N GLN A 200 4.82 -14.98 26.57
CA GLN A 200 4.20 -15.51 27.79
C GLN A 200 4.32 -14.39 28.81
N THR A 201 3.21 -13.69 29.00
CA THR A 201 2.93 -13.08 30.30
C THR A 201 3.09 -14.16 31.35
N LYS A 202 3.97 -13.89 32.33
CA LYS A 202 4.18 -14.74 33.50
C LYS A 202 2.82 -15.16 34.07
N THR A 203 2.67 -16.47 34.15
CA THR A 203 1.71 -17.26 34.94
C THR A 203 0.73 -16.47 35.80
N ASP A 204 -0.50 -16.37 35.30
CA ASP A 204 -1.70 -16.65 36.08
C ASP A 204 -2.68 -17.32 35.13
N SER A 205 -3.15 -18.52 35.49
CA SER A 205 -4.10 -19.32 34.71
C SER A 205 -5.39 -18.54 34.37
N LYS A 206 -5.48 -17.90 33.20
CA LYS A 206 -6.69 -17.18 32.75
C LYS A 206 -7.01 -17.49 31.29
N GLY A 207 -8.17 -18.13 31.10
CA GLY A 207 -8.61 -18.81 29.89
C GLY A 207 -8.50 -18.02 28.57
N ARG A 208 -8.18 -18.76 27.52
CA ARG A 208 -8.11 -18.32 26.12
C ARG A 208 -9.40 -17.59 25.73
N TYR A 209 -9.27 -16.40 25.15
CA TYR A 209 -10.42 -15.66 24.61
C TYR A 209 -11.06 -16.45 23.45
N THR A 210 -12.39 -16.47 23.42
CA THR A 210 -13.19 -17.13 22.38
C THR A 210 -13.13 -16.34 21.08
N LYS A 211 -13.24 -15.02 21.17
CA LYS A 211 -13.09 -14.08 20.05
C LYS A 211 -12.40 -12.81 20.54
N THR A 212 -11.70 -12.14 19.64
CA THR A 212 -11.00 -10.87 19.90
C THR A 212 -11.57 -9.74 19.05
N ILE A 213 -11.65 -8.54 19.63
CA ILE A 213 -12.26 -7.36 19.05
C ILE A 213 -11.30 -6.18 19.18
N LEU A 214 -11.03 -5.47 18.08
CA LEU A 214 -10.44 -4.13 18.10
C LEU A 214 -11.57 -3.10 18.13
N LEU A 215 -11.58 -2.23 19.14
CA LEU A 215 -12.47 -1.07 19.19
C LEU A 215 -11.78 0.13 18.52
N THR A 216 -12.51 0.88 17.68
CA THR A 216 -11.98 2.11 17.06
C THR A 216 -13.04 3.21 17.12
N TYR A 217 -12.66 4.38 17.61
CA TYR A 217 -13.59 5.47 17.92
C TYR A 217 -12.87 6.82 17.99
N SER A 218 -13.64 7.91 17.85
CA SER A 218 -13.18 9.29 18.02
C SER A 218 -13.52 9.85 19.41
N ASN A 219 -12.90 10.97 19.81
CA ASN A 219 -13.04 11.55 21.15
C ASN A 219 -14.50 11.83 21.55
N ASP A 220 -15.36 12.22 20.60
CA ASP A 220 -16.78 12.45 20.83
C ASP A 220 -17.58 11.19 21.25
N ALA A 221 -16.96 10.02 21.22
CA ALA A 221 -17.54 8.75 21.65
C ALA A 221 -17.06 8.27 23.03
N ASP A 222 -16.18 9.00 23.73
CA ASP A 222 -15.52 8.52 24.96
C ASP A 222 -16.50 7.98 26.02
N ASP A 223 -17.55 8.74 26.35
CA ASP A 223 -18.51 8.33 27.37
C ASP A 223 -19.36 7.14 26.92
N PHE A 224 -19.72 7.09 25.64
CA PHE A 224 -20.39 5.94 25.04
C PHE A 224 -19.52 4.69 25.09
N VAL A 225 -18.23 4.83 24.81
CA VAL A 225 -17.25 3.73 24.83
C VAL A 225 -17.07 3.17 26.24
N LYS A 226 -17.04 4.03 27.27
CA LYS A 226 -16.99 3.56 28.67
C LYS A 226 -18.17 2.64 28.99
N GLU A 227 -19.40 3.04 28.63
CA GLU A 227 -20.58 2.20 28.83
C GLU A 227 -20.50 0.89 28.03
N LEU A 228 -20.10 0.97 26.76
CA LEU A 228 -19.96 -0.18 25.89
C LEU A 228 -18.93 -1.19 26.40
N LEU A 229 -17.78 -0.73 26.89
CA LEU A 229 -16.72 -1.59 27.43
C LEU A 229 -17.19 -2.38 28.65
N VAL A 230 -18.03 -1.79 29.52
CA VAL A 230 -18.63 -2.52 30.65
C VAL A 230 -19.45 -3.71 30.15
N ARG A 231 -20.22 -3.54 29.07
CA ARG A 231 -21.04 -4.62 28.49
C ARG A 231 -20.22 -5.65 27.72
N LEU A 232 -19.19 -5.21 26.99
CA LEU A 232 -18.30 -6.10 26.22
C LEU A 232 -17.45 -6.98 27.14
N ARG A 233 -16.96 -6.42 28.26
CA ARG A 233 -16.11 -7.12 29.23
C ARG A 233 -16.89 -7.96 30.23
N LYS A 234 -18.22 -7.84 30.28
CA LYS A 234 -19.07 -8.65 31.15
C LYS A 234 -18.86 -10.15 30.86
N PRO A 235 -18.55 -10.98 31.87
CA PRO A 235 -18.39 -12.42 31.68
C PRO A 235 -19.68 -13.07 31.15
N ARG A 236 -19.54 -13.98 30.18
CA ARG A 236 -20.66 -14.74 29.61
C ARG A 236 -20.37 -16.24 29.70
N GLY A 237 -20.51 -16.77 30.92
CA GLY A 237 -20.13 -18.15 31.24
C GLY A 237 -18.64 -18.40 30.99
N ASN A 238 -18.32 -19.46 30.24
CA ASN A 238 -16.95 -19.84 29.89
C ASN A 238 -16.40 -19.09 28.67
N ALA A 239 -17.24 -18.38 27.93
CA ALA A 239 -16.84 -17.63 26.75
C ALA A 239 -16.36 -16.22 27.15
N LYS A 240 -15.19 -15.82 26.64
CA LYS A 240 -14.58 -14.52 26.95
C LYS A 240 -14.24 -13.78 25.67
N LEU A 241 -14.63 -12.52 25.58
CA LEU A 241 -14.19 -11.61 24.54
C LEU A 241 -12.89 -10.92 24.95
N GLY A 242 -11.88 -10.99 24.08
CA GLY A 242 -10.69 -10.15 24.21
C GLY A 242 -10.95 -8.81 23.56
N ILE A 243 -10.93 -7.72 24.33
CA ILE A 243 -11.19 -6.37 23.82
C ILE A 243 -9.89 -5.59 23.80
N LEU A 244 -9.51 -5.10 22.62
CA LEU A 244 -8.36 -4.24 22.40
C LEU A 244 -8.82 -2.80 22.21
N VAL A 245 -8.32 -1.92 23.07
CA VAL A 245 -8.49 -0.46 23.03
C VAL A 245 -7.09 0.15 23.00
N LEU A 246 -6.82 1.08 22.08
CA LEU A 246 -5.45 1.57 21.87
C LEU A 246 -4.96 2.41 23.06
N HIS A 247 -5.83 3.20 23.68
CA HIS A 247 -5.51 3.98 24.86
C HIS A 247 -5.03 3.13 26.03
N GLU A 248 -5.47 1.87 26.13
CA GLU A 248 -5.00 0.94 27.17
C GLU A 248 -3.62 0.33 26.84
N GLN A 249 -3.11 0.54 25.63
CA GLN A 249 -1.84 0.00 25.13
C GLN A 249 -0.79 1.09 24.85
N GLN A 250 -0.89 2.26 25.49
CA GLN A 250 0.02 3.40 25.28
C GLN A 250 1.51 3.01 25.27
N HIS A 251 1.94 2.14 26.18
CA HIS A 251 3.33 1.69 26.28
C HIS A 251 3.84 0.94 25.04
N LYS A 252 2.95 0.28 24.28
CA LYS A 252 3.32 -0.44 23.04
C LYS A 252 3.25 0.45 21.81
N LEU A 253 2.49 1.55 21.90
CA LEU A 253 2.32 2.52 20.83
C LEU A 253 3.48 3.55 20.76
N SER A 254 4.41 3.53 21.72
CA SER A 254 5.49 4.51 21.84
C SER A 254 6.63 4.32 20.84
N LEU A 255 6.81 3.11 20.30
CA LEU A 255 7.91 2.77 19.40
C LEU A 255 7.47 2.77 17.93
N CYS A 256 6.55 1.85 17.59
CA CYS A 256 6.07 1.65 16.22
C CYS A 256 4.54 1.43 16.24
N PRO A 257 3.74 2.50 16.43
CA PRO A 257 2.32 2.37 16.66
C PRO A 257 1.56 1.78 15.47
N GLU A 258 1.92 2.15 14.24
CA GLU A 258 1.28 1.62 13.03
C GLU A 258 1.52 0.12 12.87
N GLU A 259 2.75 -0.35 13.12
CA GLU A 259 3.11 -1.77 13.08
C GLU A 259 2.34 -2.56 14.13
N PHE A 260 2.33 -2.09 15.38
CA PHE A 260 1.56 -2.71 16.45
C PHE A 260 0.07 -2.80 16.11
N ILE A 261 -0.51 -1.72 15.58
CA ILE A 261 -1.93 -1.70 15.18
C ILE A 261 -2.18 -2.68 14.04
N TYR A 262 -1.28 -2.76 13.05
CA TYR A 262 -1.37 -3.70 11.94
C TYR A 262 -1.32 -5.17 12.42
N GLU A 263 -0.34 -5.52 13.26
CA GLU A 263 -0.22 -6.86 13.83
C GLU A 263 -1.47 -7.25 14.64
N CYS A 264 -1.98 -6.31 15.44
CA CYS A 264 -3.22 -6.50 16.17
C CYS A 264 -4.39 -6.70 15.21
N PHE A 265 -4.49 -5.85 14.17
CA PHE A 265 -5.53 -5.93 13.16
C PHE A 265 -5.55 -7.28 12.46
N GLU A 266 -4.40 -7.86 12.13
CA GLU A 266 -4.33 -9.20 11.50
C GLU A 266 -4.85 -10.30 12.44
N GLN A 267 -4.52 -10.22 13.73
CA GLN A 267 -4.83 -11.26 14.73
C GLN A 267 -6.25 -11.20 15.30
N ILE A 268 -6.92 -10.05 15.24
CA ILE A 268 -8.28 -9.91 15.78
C ILE A 268 -9.34 -10.57 14.90
N ASN A 269 -10.43 -11.04 15.53
CA ASN A 269 -11.57 -11.60 14.80
C ASN A 269 -12.52 -10.54 14.25
N TYR A 270 -12.75 -9.45 15.00
CA TYR A 270 -13.67 -8.39 14.60
C TYR A 270 -13.11 -6.99 14.88
N VAL A 271 -13.53 -6.02 14.07
CA VAL A 271 -13.33 -4.60 14.34
C VAL A 271 -14.68 -3.98 14.61
N PHE A 272 -14.77 -3.20 15.69
CA PHE A 272 -15.97 -2.48 16.09
C PHE A 272 -15.74 -0.96 15.94
N PRO A 273 -16.06 -0.38 14.78
CA PRO A 273 -16.09 1.06 14.62
C PRO A 273 -17.28 1.67 15.36
N ILE A 274 -17.02 2.65 16.24
CA ILE A 274 -18.06 3.48 16.83
C ILE A 274 -18.27 4.67 15.91
N ILE A 275 -19.35 4.60 15.14
CA ILE A 275 -19.65 5.61 14.14
C ILE A 275 -20.31 6.79 14.85
N THR A 276 -19.59 7.90 14.90
CA THR A 276 -20.07 9.21 15.35
C THR A 276 -19.83 10.23 14.25
N LYS A 277 -20.25 11.49 14.48
CA LYS A 277 -19.98 12.56 13.54
C LYS A 277 -18.47 12.76 13.35
N GLN A 278 -17.71 12.82 14.44
CA GLN A 278 -16.28 13.05 14.37
C GLN A 278 -15.54 11.85 13.74
N TYR A 279 -15.98 10.62 14.00
CA TYR A 279 -15.41 9.43 13.35
C TYR A 279 -15.52 9.53 11.82
N LEU A 280 -16.71 9.88 11.33
CA LEU A 280 -16.97 10.02 9.89
C LEU A 280 -16.13 11.15 9.28
N GLU A 281 -16.07 12.30 9.96
CA GLU A 281 -15.24 13.43 9.53
C GLU A 281 -13.77 13.03 9.42
N GLN A 282 -13.22 12.29 10.39
CA GLN A 282 -11.82 11.85 10.35
C GLN A 282 -11.51 10.92 9.17
N ILE A 283 -12.41 9.98 8.86
CA ILE A 283 -12.17 9.03 7.77
C ILE A 283 -12.40 9.64 6.38
N THR A 284 -13.21 10.70 6.27
CA THR A 284 -13.44 11.40 4.99
C THR A 284 -12.57 12.61 4.75
N SER A 285 -11.95 13.17 5.79
CA SER A 285 -11.12 14.37 5.65
C SER A 285 -9.94 14.09 4.72
N ASN A 286 -9.85 14.82 3.60
CA ASN A 286 -8.72 14.76 2.66
C ASN A 286 -7.47 15.48 3.18
N THR A 287 -7.56 16.12 4.35
CA THR A 287 -6.38 16.66 4.98
C THR A 287 -5.41 15.53 5.32
N ASN A 288 -4.21 15.63 4.76
CA ASN A 288 -2.99 15.04 5.31
C ASN A 288 -2.65 15.79 6.60
N ASN A 289 -3.59 15.86 7.56
CA ASN A 289 -3.36 16.41 8.88
C ASN A 289 -2.50 15.41 9.65
N THR A 290 -1.25 15.27 9.22
CA THR A 290 -0.08 15.21 10.09
C THR A 290 0.21 16.63 10.60
N THR A 291 -0.81 17.38 11.01
CA THR A 291 -0.63 18.60 11.79
C THR A 291 -0.28 18.12 13.20
N ASN A 292 1.01 18.12 13.53
CA ASN A 292 1.56 18.09 14.89
C ASN A 292 0.57 17.59 15.96
N PHE A 293 0.24 16.31 15.93
CA PHE A 293 -0.62 15.72 16.96
C PHE A 293 0.12 15.82 18.28
N SER A 294 -0.54 16.39 19.28
CA SER A 294 0.04 16.51 20.61
C SER A 294 0.39 15.12 21.14
N PRO A 295 1.53 14.93 21.84
CA PRO A 295 1.84 13.69 22.56
C PRO A 295 0.74 13.26 23.54
N LEU A 296 -0.17 14.18 23.90
CA LEU A 296 -1.30 13.97 24.79
C LEU A 296 -2.60 13.54 24.08
N GLU A 297 -2.60 13.43 22.76
CA GLU A 297 -3.81 13.00 22.05
C GLU A 297 -4.15 11.54 22.29
N ASN A 298 -5.45 11.28 22.44
CA ASN A 298 -6.00 9.94 22.60
C ASN A 298 -5.62 9.08 21.37
N PRO A 299 -4.86 7.98 21.54
CA PRO A 299 -4.43 7.16 20.41
C PRO A 299 -5.60 6.52 19.67
N ASP A 300 -6.73 6.23 20.34
CA ASP A 300 -7.91 5.68 19.67
C ASP A 300 -8.43 6.65 18.62
N HIS A 301 -8.50 7.95 18.94
CA HIS A 301 -8.88 9.01 18.02
C HIS A 301 -7.82 9.26 16.94
N LYS A 302 -6.53 9.27 17.33
CA LYS A 302 -5.42 9.53 16.42
C LYS A 302 -5.37 8.54 15.26
N TYR A 303 -5.62 7.25 15.53
CA TYR A 303 -5.45 6.18 14.55
C TYR A 303 -6.75 5.73 13.86
N VAL A 304 -7.89 6.40 14.09
CA VAL A 304 -9.17 6.09 13.40
C VAL A 304 -9.00 5.96 11.89
N LYS A 305 -8.35 6.95 11.25
CA LYS A 305 -8.16 6.96 9.80
C LYS A 305 -7.25 5.83 9.31
N TYR A 306 -6.21 5.50 10.09
CA TYR A 306 -5.32 4.38 9.78
C TYR A 306 -6.05 3.04 9.87
N ILE A 307 -6.78 2.79 10.97
CA ILE A 307 -7.58 1.58 11.15
C ILE A 307 -8.65 1.46 10.06
N TYR A 308 -9.31 2.56 9.68
CA TYR A 308 -10.27 2.57 8.59
C TYR A 308 -9.65 2.17 7.24
N ARG A 309 -8.40 2.59 6.96
CA ARG A 309 -7.66 2.15 5.77
C ARG A 309 -7.41 0.64 5.80
N LEU A 310 -7.02 0.09 6.96
CA LEU A 310 -6.86 -1.36 7.13
C LEU A 310 -8.17 -2.12 6.91
N ILE A 311 -9.28 -1.59 7.45
CA ILE A 311 -10.63 -2.12 7.22
C ILE A 311 -10.95 -2.18 5.73
N ASN A 312 -10.74 -1.08 5.00
CA ASN A 312 -11.02 -1.00 3.57
C ASN A 312 -10.14 -1.95 2.76
N ALA A 313 -8.84 -2.00 3.05
CA ALA A 313 -7.91 -2.91 2.39
C ALA A 313 -8.33 -4.37 2.58
N HIS A 314 -8.69 -4.76 3.81
CA HIS A 314 -9.19 -6.10 4.12
C HIS A 314 -10.53 -6.39 3.41
N TYR A 315 -11.46 -5.44 3.38
CA TYR A 315 -12.74 -5.59 2.69
C TYR A 315 -12.57 -5.82 1.19
N LEU A 316 -11.75 -5.01 0.53
CA LEU A 316 -11.45 -5.14 -0.89
C LEU A 316 -10.70 -6.43 -1.20
N GLY A 317 -9.67 -6.75 -0.41
CA GLY A 317 -8.88 -7.99 -0.54
C GLY A 317 -9.72 -9.25 -0.36
N ASN A 318 -10.80 -9.17 0.43
CA ASN A 318 -11.75 -10.26 0.63
C ASN A 318 -12.94 -10.23 -0.37
N GLY A 319 -12.76 -9.62 -1.53
CA GLY A 319 -13.77 -9.56 -2.59
C GLY A 319 -15.04 -8.81 -2.18
N CYS A 320 -14.89 -7.72 -1.44
CA CYS A 320 -15.98 -6.88 -0.94
C CYS A 320 -16.94 -7.63 0.01
N LYS A 321 -16.43 -8.61 0.77
CA LYS A 321 -17.21 -9.34 1.78
C LYS A 321 -16.86 -8.84 3.18
N ASN A 322 -17.85 -8.29 3.88
CA ASN A 322 -17.69 -7.84 5.27
C ASN A 322 -17.71 -9.01 6.27
N THR A 323 -16.56 -9.65 6.46
CA THR A 323 -16.38 -10.73 7.43
C THR A 323 -15.99 -10.24 8.82
N LYS A 324 -15.38 -9.05 8.93
CA LYS A 324 -14.66 -8.58 10.13
C LYS A 324 -15.30 -7.37 10.83
N VAL A 325 -16.03 -6.52 10.11
CA VAL A 325 -16.43 -5.20 10.62
C VAL A 325 -17.86 -5.23 11.13
N ARG A 326 -18.09 -4.72 12.34
CA ARG A 326 -19.43 -4.54 12.93
C ARG A 326 -19.56 -3.13 13.46
N CYS A 327 -20.18 -2.25 12.68
CA CYS A 327 -20.36 -0.85 13.07
C CYS A 327 -21.36 -0.72 14.22
N ILE A 328 -21.08 0.18 15.15
CA ILE A 328 -21.97 0.54 16.24
C ILE A 328 -22.31 2.01 16.11
N ILE A 329 -23.60 2.34 16.22
CA ILE A 329 -24.06 3.73 16.19
C ILE A 329 -24.73 4.05 17.53
N PRO A 330 -24.31 5.13 18.23
CA PRO A 330 -25.03 5.60 19.41
C PRO A 330 -26.49 5.92 19.12
N ASP A 331 -27.40 5.48 19.99
CA ASP A 331 -28.84 5.46 19.73
C ASP A 331 -29.41 6.85 19.38
N GLY A 332 -28.91 7.90 20.04
CA GLY A 332 -29.32 9.30 19.81
C GLY A 332 -28.77 9.94 18.52
N MET A 333 -27.84 9.28 17.82
CA MET A 333 -27.13 9.86 16.67
C MET A 333 -27.49 9.21 15.33
N VAL A 334 -28.25 8.11 15.35
CA VAL A 334 -28.57 7.29 14.16
C VAL A 334 -29.07 8.11 12.99
N THR A 335 -30.10 8.94 13.19
CA THR A 335 -30.75 9.71 12.13
C THR A 335 -29.81 10.70 11.44
N ASN A 336 -28.86 11.28 12.18
CA ASN A 336 -27.92 12.25 11.63
C ASN A 336 -26.75 11.55 10.93
N ILE A 337 -26.26 10.46 11.51
CA ILE A 337 -25.16 9.68 10.96
C ILE A 337 -25.54 9.04 9.62
N LEU A 338 -26.73 8.47 9.51
CA LEU A 338 -27.18 7.80 8.27
C LEU A 338 -27.41 8.75 7.09
N LYS A 339 -27.48 10.07 7.34
CA LYS A 339 -27.54 11.08 6.27
C LYS A 339 -26.17 11.34 5.63
N HIS A 340 -25.08 10.93 6.29
CA HIS A 340 -23.74 11.20 5.80
C HIS A 340 -23.43 10.37 4.54
N PRO A 341 -22.85 10.94 3.46
CA PRO A 341 -22.68 10.21 2.20
C PRO A 341 -21.91 8.89 2.31
N ILE A 342 -20.87 8.84 3.15
CA ILE A 342 -20.03 7.64 3.34
C ILE A 342 -20.80 6.46 3.93
N THR A 343 -21.89 6.67 4.67
CA THR A 343 -22.65 5.57 5.27
C THR A 343 -23.42 4.76 4.23
N LYS A 344 -23.49 5.24 2.98
CA LYS A 344 -23.99 4.47 1.84
C LYS A 344 -23.03 3.35 1.44
N HIS A 345 -21.76 3.40 1.83
CA HIS A 345 -20.79 2.34 1.56
C HIS A 345 -21.15 1.06 2.33
N SER A 346 -20.99 -0.11 1.69
CA SER A 346 -21.44 -1.41 2.22
C SER A 346 -20.89 -1.77 3.60
N LEU A 347 -19.70 -1.27 3.95
CA LEU A 347 -19.11 -1.44 5.29
C LEU A 347 -19.94 -0.81 6.41
N PHE A 348 -20.61 0.30 6.13
CA PHE A 348 -21.40 1.06 7.12
C PHE A 348 -22.89 0.74 7.06
N GLN A 349 -23.35 -0.01 6.05
CA GLN A 349 -24.77 -0.39 5.93
C GLN A 349 -25.20 -1.42 6.98
N ILE A 350 -24.25 -2.20 7.52
CA ILE A 350 -24.50 -3.18 8.57
C ILE A 350 -24.00 -2.60 9.89
N TRP A 351 -24.92 -2.08 10.69
CA TRP A 351 -24.64 -1.43 11.97
C TRP A 351 -25.66 -1.81 13.03
N ILE A 352 -25.26 -1.66 14.29
CA ILE A 352 -26.03 -2.11 15.45
C ILE A 352 -26.12 -0.98 16.48
N ARG A 353 -27.27 -0.93 17.16
CA ARG A 353 -27.56 -0.01 18.26
C ARG A 353 -27.02 -0.54 19.58
N LEU A 354 -26.71 0.34 20.52
CA LEU A 354 -26.17 -0.07 21.83
C LEU A 354 -27.13 -1.01 22.56
N ASN A 355 -28.43 -0.73 22.49
CA ASN A 355 -29.45 -1.58 23.11
C ASN A 355 -29.53 -3.02 22.54
N LYS A 356 -28.91 -3.28 21.38
CA LYS A 356 -28.82 -4.60 20.74
C LYS A 356 -27.43 -5.22 20.85
N ILE A 357 -26.51 -4.63 21.62
CA ILE A 357 -25.13 -5.10 21.71
C ILE A 357 -25.03 -6.50 22.30
N ASP A 358 -25.86 -6.85 23.29
CA ASP A 358 -25.82 -8.18 23.90
C ASP A 358 -26.19 -9.26 22.90
N THR A 359 -27.20 -9.00 22.05
CA THR A 359 -27.57 -9.90 20.94
C THR A 359 -26.43 -10.09 19.94
N LEU A 360 -25.69 -9.03 19.62
CA LEU A 360 -24.50 -9.13 18.76
C LEU A 360 -23.42 -10.00 19.38
N ILE A 361 -23.15 -9.79 20.68
CA ILE A 361 -22.12 -10.52 21.39
C ILE A 361 -22.47 -12.01 21.44
N ASP A 362 -23.71 -12.35 21.76
CA ASP A 362 -24.15 -13.74 21.78
C ASP A 362 -24.04 -14.39 20.40
N ALA A 363 -24.39 -13.66 19.33
CA ALA A 363 -24.20 -14.14 17.96
C ALA A 363 -22.70 -14.38 17.63
N ILE A 364 -21.82 -13.47 18.03
CA ILE A 364 -20.36 -13.58 17.83
C ILE A 364 -19.77 -14.77 18.57
N LEU A 365 -20.21 -15.01 19.80
CA LEU A 365 -19.72 -16.11 20.64
C LEU A 365 -20.23 -17.48 20.16
N ASN A 366 -21.43 -17.53 19.57
CA ASN A 366 -22.04 -18.77 19.08
C ASN A 366 -21.65 -19.13 17.63
N LEU A 367 -20.98 -18.23 16.90
CA LEU A 367 -20.44 -18.50 15.57
C LEU A 367 -19.27 -19.50 15.65
N LYS A 368 -19.54 -20.77 15.32
CA LYS A 368 -18.51 -21.79 15.06
C LYS A 368 -17.71 -21.37 13.82
N VAL A 369 -16.38 -21.35 13.96
CA VAL A 369 -15.43 -21.08 12.86
C VAL A 369 -15.35 -22.28 11.96
#